data_AF-A0AAE6EQ04-F1
#
_entry.id   AF-A0AAE6EQ04-F1
#
_cell.length_a   1.000
_cell.length_b   1.000
_cell.length_c   1.000
_cell.angle_alpha   90.00
_cell.angle_beta   90.00
_cell.angle_gamma   90.00
#
_symmetry.space_group_name_H-M   'P 1'
#
loop_
_entity.id
_entity.type
_entity.pdbx_description
1 polymer ?
#
loop_
_entity_poly.entity_id
_entity_poly.type
_entity_poly.pdbx_seq_one_letter_code
_entity_poly.pdbx_strand_id
1 'polypeptide(L)'
;MKTFARLLALFVLLSATCASVSAQDKPRWITKGVASLEKERSNDSYTFREFEIFGGDIDLLRKERFNPLVGYLANTFGADSASAQVTLLSASSPRPATLNDAEGDRSVQAEYRVTFSAPTPMTFYAKLVDEYVSFDENVDMSFDYTLYQLFAISSTADGAVPQFDDYSYSRKYNTRALALSIVPGLGQMYKGHNAKGWVIIGGEVVFIGAAIYSQIRQHNYSDDAKNASDAVAPSYRSKSKSWRQVRDVAIVGACGLYVYNLLDAALSKGARQVVVNKASGTRLALSPSVMADPMASPAPAVTMSLTF
;
A
#
# COMPACT_ATOMS: atom_id res chain seq x y z
N MET A 1 -36.57 -6.64 -24.23
CA MET A 1 -35.17 -7.15 -24.34
C MET A 1 -34.15 -6.09 -24.74
N LYS A 2 -34.46 -5.14 -25.65
CA LYS A 2 -33.60 -3.97 -25.92
C LYS A 2 -33.25 -3.16 -24.66
N THR A 3 -34.17 -3.06 -23.72
CA THR A 3 -33.99 -2.44 -22.40
C THR A 3 -32.99 -3.18 -21.50
N PHE A 4 -32.98 -4.52 -21.51
CA PHE A 4 -32.05 -5.30 -20.68
C PHE A 4 -30.61 -5.22 -21.21
N ALA A 5 -30.43 -5.29 -22.53
CA ALA A 5 -29.12 -5.08 -23.15
C ALA A 5 -28.58 -3.65 -22.92
N ARG A 6 -29.46 -2.64 -22.92
CA ARG A 6 -29.11 -1.26 -22.56
C ARG A 6 -28.73 -1.14 -21.08
N LEU A 7 -29.46 -1.79 -20.17
CA LEU A 7 -29.13 -1.83 -18.74
C LEU A 7 -27.79 -2.52 -18.48
N LEU A 8 -27.49 -3.61 -19.18
CA LEU A 8 -26.20 -4.29 -19.08
C LEU A 8 -25.06 -3.39 -19.58
N ALA A 9 -25.23 -2.70 -20.71
CA ALA A 9 -24.26 -1.72 -21.21
C ALA A 9 -24.08 -0.52 -20.25
N LEU A 10 -25.17 -0.08 -19.61
CA LEU A 10 -25.13 0.96 -18.58
C LEU A 10 -24.38 0.48 -17.33
N PHE A 11 -24.53 -0.79 -16.95
CA PHE A 11 -23.79 -1.42 -15.87
C PHE A 11 -22.29 -1.55 -16.19
N VAL A 12 -21.91 -1.83 -17.45
CA VAL A 12 -20.51 -1.78 -17.93
C VAL A 12 -19.93 -0.38 -17.72
N LEU A 13 -20.67 0.66 -18.13
CA LEU A 13 -20.25 2.05 -17.97
C LEU A 13 -20.14 2.46 -16.49
N LEU A 14 -21.08 2.01 -15.64
CA LEU A 14 -21.08 2.31 -14.21
C LEU A 14 -19.93 1.61 -13.45
N SER A 15 -19.63 0.37 -13.81
CA SER A 15 -18.52 -0.38 -13.18
C SER A 15 -17.16 0.19 -13.56
N ALA A 16 -17.01 0.71 -14.79
CA ALA A 16 -15.82 1.46 -15.21
C ALA A 16 -15.64 2.80 -14.45
N THR A 17 -16.73 3.53 -14.18
CA THR A 17 -16.65 4.79 -13.41
C THR A 17 -16.40 4.56 -11.93
N CYS A 18 -16.99 3.53 -11.30
CA CYS A 18 -16.72 3.17 -9.91
C CYS A 18 -15.29 2.67 -9.68
N ALA A 19 -14.67 2.00 -10.66
CA ALA A 19 -13.25 1.63 -10.59
C ALA A 19 -12.28 2.83 -10.57
N SER A 20 -12.77 4.03 -10.88
CA SER A 20 -11.98 5.26 -10.91
C SER A 20 -11.95 6.02 -9.58
N VAL A 21 -12.68 5.58 -8.55
CA VAL A 21 -12.67 6.23 -7.23
C VAL A 21 -11.29 6.03 -6.58
N SER A 22 -10.53 7.11 -6.45
CA SER A 22 -9.31 7.15 -5.66
C SER A 22 -9.68 7.31 -4.18
N ALA A 23 -9.90 6.19 -3.48
CA ALA A 23 -9.76 6.20 -2.04
C ALA A 23 -8.30 6.61 -1.72
N GLN A 24 -8.11 7.48 -0.74
CA GLN A 24 -6.77 7.84 -0.27
C GLN A 24 -6.08 6.55 0.19
N ASP A 25 -5.10 6.09 -0.59
CA ASP A 25 -4.55 4.75 -0.38
C ASP A 25 -3.72 4.71 0.91
N LYS A 26 -4.23 3.97 1.89
CA LYS A 26 -3.49 3.66 3.12
C LYS A 26 -2.12 3.09 2.75
N PRO A 27 -1.03 3.58 3.36
CA PRO A 27 0.30 3.02 3.16
C PRO A 27 0.35 1.50 3.33
N ARG A 28 1.27 0.87 2.60
CA ARG A 28 1.42 -0.59 2.59
C ARG A 28 1.70 -1.17 3.98
N TRP A 29 2.44 -0.45 4.82
CA TRP A 29 2.77 -0.91 6.17
C TRP A 29 1.54 -0.96 7.09
N ILE A 30 0.51 -0.14 6.87
CA ILE A 30 -0.77 -0.22 7.60
C ILE A 30 -1.61 -1.42 7.11
N THR A 31 -1.63 -1.65 5.80
CA THR A 31 -2.52 -2.67 5.21
C THR A 31 -1.97 -4.10 5.30
N LYS A 32 -0.64 -4.26 5.23
CA LYS A 32 0.04 -5.56 5.26
C LYS A 32 0.89 -5.76 6.52
N GLY A 33 0.90 -4.79 7.43
CA GLY A 33 1.72 -4.77 8.63
C GLY A 33 3.21 -4.51 8.34
N VAL A 34 3.98 -4.48 9.42
CA VAL A 34 5.43 -4.21 9.41
C VAL A 34 6.29 -5.41 9.01
N ALA A 35 5.73 -6.63 8.97
CA ALA A 35 6.49 -7.86 8.71
C ALA A 35 7.21 -7.88 7.35
N SER A 36 6.71 -7.18 6.33
CA SER A 36 7.44 -7.05 5.07
C SER A 36 8.63 -6.09 5.16
N LEU A 37 8.56 -5.08 6.02
CA LEU A 37 9.67 -4.17 6.29
C LEU A 37 10.74 -4.86 7.13
N GLU A 38 10.33 -5.76 8.03
CA GLU A 38 11.26 -6.50 8.88
C GLU A 38 12.32 -7.27 8.07
N LYS A 39 11.89 -7.88 6.96
CA LYS A 39 12.75 -8.68 6.08
C LYS A 39 13.77 -7.85 5.29
N GLU A 40 13.53 -6.55 5.16
CA GLU A 40 14.37 -5.65 4.34
C GLU A 40 15.45 -4.94 5.18
N ARG A 41 15.43 -5.12 6.51
CA ARG A 41 16.41 -4.53 7.44
C ARG A 41 17.83 -4.99 7.14
N SER A 42 18.80 -4.10 7.34
CA SER A 42 20.21 -4.43 7.18
C SER A 42 20.82 -5.16 8.39
N ASN A 43 20.26 -4.97 9.59
CA ASN A 43 20.83 -5.44 10.84
C ASN A 43 19.75 -5.69 11.92
N ASP A 44 20.10 -6.37 13.00
CA ASP A 44 19.20 -6.73 14.11
C ASP A 44 19.06 -5.67 15.24
N SER A 45 19.68 -4.50 15.08
CA SER A 45 19.77 -3.48 16.14
C SER A 45 18.47 -2.73 16.42
N TYR A 46 17.50 -2.78 15.51
CA TYR A 46 16.20 -2.14 15.66
C TYR A 46 15.05 -3.09 15.28
N THR A 47 13.80 -2.68 15.41
CA THR A 47 12.60 -3.38 14.89
C THR A 47 11.57 -2.33 14.51
N PHE A 48 10.75 -2.60 13.51
CA PHE A 48 9.62 -1.77 13.14
C PHE A 48 8.40 -2.10 14.00
N ARG A 49 7.72 -1.04 14.44
CA ARG A 49 6.43 -1.10 15.11
C ARG A 49 5.52 -0.02 14.57
N GLU A 50 4.28 -0.41 14.36
CA GLU A 50 3.19 0.51 14.05
C GLU A 50 2.44 0.85 15.34
N PHE A 51 2.09 2.13 15.47
CA PHE A 51 1.21 2.62 16.53
C PHE A 51 0.08 3.42 15.92
N GLU A 52 -1.06 3.41 16.60
CA GLU A 52 -2.24 4.18 16.24
C GLU A 52 -2.74 4.95 17.46
N ILE A 53 -3.24 6.15 17.20
CA ILE A 53 -3.90 7.01 18.20
C ILE A 53 -5.11 7.69 17.55
N PHE A 54 -6.17 7.84 18.33
CA PHE A 54 -7.49 8.30 17.88
C PHE A 54 -7.88 9.60 18.60
N GLY A 55 -8.49 10.54 17.89
CA GLY A 55 -9.06 11.74 18.48
C GLY A 55 -9.54 12.78 17.47
N GLY A 56 -10.13 13.87 17.98
CA GLY A 56 -10.76 14.91 17.14
C GLY A 56 -9.82 16.03 16.66
N ASP A 57 -8.57 16.07 17.12
CA ASP A 57 -7.60 17.13 16.75
C ASP A 57 -6.23 16.53 16.41
N ILE A 58 -5.81 16.69 15.15
CA ILE A 58 -4.52 16.21 14.62
C ILE A 58 -3.33 16.80 15.38
N ASP A 59 -3.38 18.07 15.79
CA ASP A 59 -2.26 18.72 16.47
C ASP A 59 -2.10 18.17 17.89
N LEU A 60 -3.20 17.83 18.55
CA LEU A 60 -3.18 17.12 19.82
C LEU A 60 -2.64 15.69 19.63
N LEU A 61 -3.12 14.95 18.64
CA LEU A 61 -2.64 13.60 18.35
C LEU A 61 -1.14 13.57 18.06
N ARG A 62 -0.60 14.57 17.35
CA ARG A 62 0.84 14.70 17.12
C ARG A 62 1.64 15.01 18.39
N LYS A 63 1.07 15.69 19.39
CA LYS A 63 1.70 15.89 20.70
C LYS A 63 1.71 14.62 21.53
N GLU A 64 0.60 13.89 21.51
CA GLU A 64 0.39 12.65 22.29
C GLU A 64 0.93 11.39 21.60
N ARG A 65 1.48 11.55 20.40
CA ARG A 65 1.98 10.49 19.53
C ARG A 65 3.02 9.54 20.16
N PHE A 66 3.70 10.00 21.21
CA PHE A 66 4.69 9.19 21.91
C PHE A 66 4.09 8.32 23.01
N ASN A 67 2.85 8.56 23.43
CA ASN A 67 2.15 7.78 24.46
C ASN A 67 2.10 6.28 24.13
N PRO A 68 1.67 5.86 22.92
CA PRO A 68 1.66 4.43 22.59
C PRO A 68 3.07 3.83 22.50
N LEU A 69 4.05 4.58 21.99
CA LEU A 69 5.46 4.15 21.95
C LEU A 69 6.01 3.90 23.36
N VAL A 70 5.82 4.86 24.27
CA VAL A 70 6.26 4.78 25.67
C VAL A 70 5.54 3.63 26.37
N GLY A 71 4.23 3.49 26.19
CA GLY A 71 3.45 2.38 26.76
C GLY A 71 3.94 1.02 26.28
N TYR A 72 4.26 0.88 24.99
CA TYR A 72 4.82 -0.35 24.43
C TYR A 72 6.19 -0.68 25.05
N LEU A 73 7.10 0.29 25.13
CA LEU A 73 8.42 0.09 25.73
C LEU A 73 8.33 -0.26 27.23
N ALA A 74 7.47 0.44 27.97
CA ALA A 74 7.21 0.20 29.38
C ALA A 74 6.70 -1.23 29.61
N ASN A 75 5.69 -1.65 28.85
CA ASN A 75 5.10 -2.99 28.97
C ASN A 75 6.06 -4.11 28.53
N THR A 76 6.86 -3.87 27.49
CA THR A 76 7.76 -4.88 26.93
C THR A 76 8.99 -5.12 27.82
N PHE A 77 9.54 -4.06 28.41
CA PHE A 77 10.78 -4.11 29.19
C PHE A 77 10.58 -3.97 30.70
N GLY A 78 9.33 -3.83 31.16
CA GLY A 78 9.00 -3.68 32.58
C GLY A 78 9.40 -2.32 33.17
N ALA A 79 9.36 -1.26 32.37
CA ALA A 79 9.64 0.10 32.81
C ALA A 79 8.36 0.84 33.27
N ASP A 80 8.51 1.89 34.06
CA ASP A 80 7.39 2.76 34.44
C ASP A 80 7.18 3.86 33.39
N SER A 81 6.04 3.85 32.72
CA SER A 81 5.64 4.85 31.73
C SER A 81 5.65 6.29 32.26
N ALA A 82 5.39 6.50 33.55
CA ALA A 82 5.40 7.84 34.16
C ALA A 82 6.82 8.41 34.29
N SER A 83 7.84 7.55 34.29
CA SER A 83 9.25 7.92 34.38
C SER A 83 9.90 8.19 33.02
N ALA A 84 9.13 8.10 31.93
CA ALA A 84 9.63 8.22 30.58
C ALA A 84 9.89 9.68 30.17
N GLN A 85 11.01 9.93 29.52
CA GLN A 85 11.31 11.19 28.85
C GLN A 85 11.69 10.93 27.40
N VAL A 86 11.11 11.71 26.48
CA VAL A 86 11.39 11.64 25.05
C VAL A 86 12.17 12.89 24.64
N THR A 87 13.39 12.71 24.14
CA THR A 87 14.26 13.79 23.66
C THR A 87 14.42 13.67 22.15
N LEU A 88 14.25 14.76 21.41
CA LEU A 88 14.58 14.82 19.99
C LEU A 88 16.11 14.86 19.81
N LEU A 89 16.65 13.97 18.99
CA LEU A 89 18.08 13.91 18.65
C LEU A 89 18.36 14.58 17.31
N SER A 90 17.58 14.23 16.29
CA SER A 90 17.76 14.71 14.92
C SER A 90 16.42 14.78 14.21
N ALA A 91 16.24 15.79 13.36
CA ALA A 91 15.10 15.90 12.47
C ALA A 91 15.62 16.08 11.04
N SER A 92 15.01 15.39 10.10
CA SER A 92 15.40 15.45 8.68
C SER A 92 15.17 16.83 8.04
N SER A 93 14.21 17.61 8.55
CA SER A 93 13.89 18.94 8.06
C SER A 93 13.25 19.80 9.15
N PRO A 94 13.54 21.12 9.18
CA PRO A 94 12.84 22.07 10.05
C PRO A 94 11.45 22.46 9.51
N ARG A 95 11.09 22.07 8.28
CA ARG A 95 9.78 22.33 7.70
C ARG A 95 8.73 21.38 8.31
N PRO A 96 7.50 21.85 8.61
CA PRO A 96 6.41 20.96 9.02
C PRO A 96 6.10 19.93 7.94
N ALA A 97 5.90 18.69 8.38
CA ALA A 97 5.55 17.57 7.51
C ALA A 97 4.17 17.71 6.88
N THR A 98 4.12 17.45 5.58
CA THR A 98 2.90 17.44 4.78
C THR A 98 2.13 16.16 5.07
N LEU A 99 0.95 16.31 5.67
CA LEU A 99 0.07 15.19 5.99
C LEU A 99 -0.36 14.45 4.73
N ASN A 100 -0.26 13.12 4.78
CA ASN A 100 -0.69 12.20 3.73
C ASN A 100 -0.13 12.53 2.33
N ASP A 101 1.09 13.06 2.25
CA ASP A 101 1.73 13.31 0.96
C ASP A 101 1.75 12.03 0.11
N ALA A 102 1.32 12.15 -1.14
CA ALA A 102 1.14 11.01 -2.00
C ALA A 102 2.46 10.28 -2.22
N GLU A 103 3.53 11.01 -2.54
CA GLU A 103 4.85 10.43 -2.82
C GLU A 103 5.66 10.16 -1.54
N GLY A 104 5.20 10.66 -0.39
CA GLY A 104 5.79 10.51 0.92
C GLY A 104 6.69 11.68 1.28
N ASP A 105 6.50 12.23 2.48
CA ASP A 105 7.27 13.37 2.96
C ASP A 105 8.42 12.91 3.87
N ARG A 106 9.66 13.18 3.44
CA ARG A 106 10.85 12.82 4.23
C ARG A 106 10.99 13.67 5.46
N SER A 107 10.40 14.87 5.50
CA SER A 107 10.47 15.77 6.67
C SER A 107 9.81 15.21 7.93
N VAL A 108 8.94 14.20 7.77
CA VAL A 108 8.38 13.41 8.89
C VAL A 108 9.48 12.71 9.68
N GLN A 109 10.58 12.32 9.03
CA GLN A 109 11.59 11.47 9.63
C GLN A 109 12.37 12.23 10.70
N ALA A 110 12.38 11.65 11.90
CA ALA A 110 13.06 12.22 13.06
C ALA A 110 13.47 11.12 14.04
N GLU A 111 14.58 11.35 14.73
CA GLU A 111 15.19 10.43 15.68
C GLU A 111 15.00 10.94 17.10
N TYR A 112 14.59 10.04 17.98
CA TYR A 112 14.23 10.29 19.36
C TYR A 112 15.00 9.36 20.27
N ARG A 113 15.37 9.88 21.44
CA ARG A 113 15.85 9.09 22.58
C ARG A 113 14.73 8.99 23.60
N VAL A 114 14.40 7.77 24.02
CA VAL A 114 13.42 7.51 25.07
C VAL A 114 14.16 6.96 26.28
N THR A 115 14.13 7.68 27.40
CA THR A 115 14.80 7.27 28.64
C THR A 115 13.78 7.02 29.74
N PHE A 116 13.92 5.91 30.45
CA PHE A 116 13.13 5.57 31.63
C PHE A 116 14.01 5.69 32.87
N SER A 117 13.47 6.25 33.95
CA SER A 117 14.23 6.44 35.19
C SER A 117 13.93 5.36 36.25
N ALA A 118 12.79 4.67 36.14
CA ALA A 118 12.33 3.65 37.08
C ALA A 118 11.72 2.43 36.35
N PRO A 119 11.82 1.20 36.91
CA PRO A 119 12.52 0.83 38.15
C PRO A 119 14.05 0.75 37.98
N THR A 120 14.53 0.51 36.76
CA THR A 120 15.95 0.59 36.39
C THR A 120 16.12 1.57 35.24
N PRO A 121 17.18 2.40 35.23
CA PRO A 121 17.45 3.31 34.12
C PRO A 121 17.61 2.53 32.80
N MET A 122 16.77 2.82 31.83
CA MET A 122 16.81 2.21 30.49
C MET A 122 16.81 3.29 29.44
N THR A 123 17.53 3.07 28.33
CA THR A 123 17.58 4.00 27.21
C THR A 123 17.29 3.28 25.91
N PHE A 124 16.33 3.81 25.16
CA PHE A 124 15.93 3.33 23.84
C PHE A 124 16.10 4.44 22.81
N TYR A 125 16.29 4.05 21.57
CA TYR A 125 16.31 4.95 20.42
C TYR A 125 15.16 4.60 19.51
N ALA A 126 14.43 5.60 19.05
CA ALA A 126 13.29 5.44 18.16
C ALA A 126 13.37 6.43 17.01
N LYS A 127 13.24 5.96 15.77
CA LYS A 127 13.18 6.79 14.58
C LYS A 127 11.76 6.74 14.01
N LEU A 128 11.11 7.88 13.92
CA LEU A 128 9.86 8.02 13.18
C LEU A 128 10.18 7.89 11.68
N VAL A 129 9.56 6.91 11.04
CA VAL A 129 9.84 6.52 9.65
C VAL A 129 8.82 7.11 8.70
N ASP A 130 7.54 7.03 9.06
CA ASP A 130 6.42 7.49 8.26
C ASP A 130 5.20 7.80 9.17
N GLU A 131 4.30 8.65 8.67
CA GLU A 131 3.03 8.96 9.30
C GLU A 131 1.89 8.98 8.26
N TYR A 132 0.69 8.63 8.72
CA TYR A 132 -0.51 8.66 7.92
C TYR A 132 -1.73 8.95 8.79
N VAL A 133 -2.65 9.76 8.29
CA VAL A 133 -3.91 10.07 8.98
C VAL A 133 -5.07 9.52 8.17
N SER A 134 -5.93 8.70 8.77
CA SER A 134 -7.28 8.50 8.25
C SER A 134 -8.24 9.46 8.91
N PHE A 135 -9.23 9.89 8.15
CA PHE A 135 -10.40 10.58 8.66
C PHE A 135 -11.57 9.62 8.52
N ASP A 136 -12.34 9.47 9.60
CA ASP A 136 -13.53 8.66 9.63
C ASP A 136 -14.70 9.58 10.02
N GLU A 137 -15.77 9.55 9.22
CA GLU A 137 -16.99 10.32 9.48
C GLU A 137 -17.91 9.49 10.35
N ASN A 138 -18.28 10.05 11.51
CA ASN A 138 -19.17 9.40 12.45
C ASN A 138 -20.64 9.61 12.07
N VAL A 139 -21.51 8.79 12.65
CA VAL A 139 -22.98 8.84 12.43
C VAL A 139 -23.58 10.19 12.85
N ASP A 140 -22.93 10.89 13.77
CA ASP A 140 -23.32 12.21 14.26
C ASP A 140 -22.73 13.37 13.44
N MET A 141 -22.11 13.10 12.29
CA MET A 141 -21.39 14.06 11.43
C MET A 141 -20.20 14.73 12.12
N SER A 142 -19.71 14.16 13.23
CA SER A 142 -18.38 14.50 13.75
C SER A 142 -17.30 13.76 12.95
N PHE A 143 -16.07 14.29 13.02
CA PHE A 143 -14.92 13.70 12.35
C PHE A 143 -13.93 13.23 13.41
N ASP A 144 -13.59 11.95 13.33
CA ASP A 144 -12.49 11.40 14.11
C ASP A 144 -11.28 11.18 13.21
N TYR A 145 -10.12 11.56 13.72
CA TYR A 145 -8.84 11.31 13.08
C TYR A 145 -8.18 10.11 13.73
N THR A 146 -7.67 9.20 12.90
CA THR A 146 -6.73 8.16 13.33
C THR A 146 -5.36 8.48 12.79
N LEU A 147 -4.41 8.77 13.68
CA LEU A 147 -3.01 8.96 13.33
C LEU A 147 -2.27 7.63 13.46
N TYR A 148 -1.82 7.11 12.32
CA TYR A 148 -0.95 5.95 12.23
C TYR A 148 0.50 6.40 12.12
N GLN A 149 1.37 5.71 12.83
CA GLN A 149 2.78 6.04 12.91
C GLN A 149 3.64 4.79 12.81
N LEU A 150 4.68 4.88 12.00
CA LEU A 150 5.66 3.82 11.86
C LEU A 150 6.96 4.23 12.54
N PHE A 151 7.35 3.50 13.58
CA PHE A 151 8.62 3.70 14.27
C PHE A 151 9.57 2.54 14.01
N ALA A 152 10.86 2.86 13.86
CA ALA A 152 11.96 1.92 14.02
C ALA A 152 12.53 2.11 15.43
N ILE A 153 12.48 1.07 16.27
CA ILE A 153 12.82 1.13 17.70
C ILE A 153 14.03 0.22 17.98
N SER A 154 14.96 0.66 18.83
CA SER A 154 16.09 -0.18 19.26
C SER A 154 15.63 -1.49 19.91
N SER A 155 16.30 -2.59 19.56
CA SER A 155 15.97 -3.94 20.07
C SER A 155 16.38 -4.15 21.52
N THR A 156 17.35 -3.38 22.01
CA THR A 156 17.98 -3.55 23.33
C THR A 156 17.75 -2.34 24.22
N ALA A 157 17.62 -2.57 25.53
CA ALA A 157 17.46 -1.55 26.56
C ALA A 157 18.78 -0.93 27.06
N ASP A 158 19.91 -1.49 26.60
CA ASP A 158 21.27 -1.17 27.07
C ASP A 158 21.79 0.20 26.62
N GLY A 159 20.96 1.00 25.93
CA GLY A 159 21.37 2.32 25.42
C GLY A 159 22.37 2.27 24.27
N ALA A 160 22.62 1.10 23.68
CA ALA A 160 23.38 0.98 22.45
C ALA A 160 22.66 1.75 21.33
N VAL A 161 23.36 2.67 20.67
CA VAL A 161 22.81 3.43 19.55
C VAL A 161 22.58 2.49 18.37
N PRO A 162 21.33 2.28 17.92
CA PRO A 162 21.05 1.40 16.80
C PRO A 162 21.51 2.04 15.48
N GLN A 163 21.92 1.19 14.55
CA GLN A 163 22.21 1.63 13.18
C GLN A 163 20.92 1.59 12.38
N PHE A 164 20.20 2.71 12.33
CA PHE A 164 19.01 2.84 11.49
C PHE A 164 19.40 2.89 10.01
N ASP A 165 18.59 2.23 9.17
CA ASP A 165 18.69 2.35 7.72
C ASP A 165 18.14 3.69 7.23
N ASP A 166 18.46 4.02 5.98
CA ASP A 166 17.86 5.17 5.29
C ASP A 166 16.48 4.78 4.74
N TYR A 167 15.49 5.67 4.89
CA TYR A 167 14.13 5.39 4.44
C TYR A 167 13.73 6.29 3.29
N SER A 168 13.19 5.67 2.25
CA SER A 168 12.61 6.38 1.11
C SER A 168 11.20 5.87 0.84
N TYR A 169 10.45 6.61 0.02
CA TYR A 169 9.09 6.25 -0.33
C TYR A 169 8.99 5.93 -1.81
N SER A 170 8.11 4.99 -2.14
CA SER A 170 7.82 4.61 -3.51
C SER A 170 6.35 4.23 -3.67
N ARG A 171 5.80 4.45 -4.85
CA ARG A 171 4.50 3.92 -5.29
C ARG A 171 4.62 2.90 -6.42
N LYS A 172 5.85 2.58 -6.83
CA LYS A 172 6.12 1.65 -7.92
C LYS A 172 6.04 0.23 -7.40
N TYR A 173 5.16 -0.56 -8.00
CA TYR A 173 5.07 -2.00 -7.77
C TYR A 173 5.74 -2.73 -8.92
N ASN A 174 6.41 -3.84 -8.61
CA ASN A 174 7.09 -4.65 -9.61
C ASN A 174 6.10 -5.37 -10.54
N THR A 175 6.63 -6.01 -11.58
CA THR A 175 5.90 -6.84 -12.56
C THR A 175 5.03 -7.93 -11.92
N ARG A 176 5.24 -8.25 -10.64
CA ARG A 176 4.38 -9.14 -9.86
C ARG A 176 2.93 -8.66 -9.79
N ALA A 177 2.69 -7.35 -9.74
CA ALA A 177 1.33 -6.81 -9.76
C ALA A 177 0.61 -7.17 -11.07
N LEU A 178 1.31 -7.06 -12.20
CA LEU A 178 0.79 -7.47 -13.51
C LEU A 178 0.55 -8.98 -13.58
N ALA A 179 1.49 -9.79 -13.08
CA ALA A 179 1.34 -11.24 -13.05
C ALA A 179 0.13 -11.68 -12.20
N LEU A 180 -0.11 -11.02 -11.07
CA LEU A 180 -1.27 -11.30 -10.22
C LEU A 180 -2.59 -10.88 -10.89
N SER A 181 -2.57 -9.84 -11.74
CA SER A 181 -3.76 -9.40 -12.49
C SER A 181 -4.22 -10.36 -13.58
N ILE A 182 -3.49 -11.44 -13.86
CA ILE A 182 -4.01 -12.55 -14.69
C ILE A 182 -5.33 -13.06 -14.10
N VAL A 183 -5.43 -13.09 -12.76
CA VAL A 183 -6.69 -13.28 -12.06
C VAL A 183 -7.33 -11.90 -11.86
N PRO A 184 -8.57 -11.67 -12.31
CA PRO A 184 -9.22 -10.37 -12.22
C PRO A 184 -9.20 -9.81 -10.79
N GLY A 185 -8.82 -8.53 -10.65
CA GLY A 185 -8.82 -7.80 -9.37
C GLY A 185 -7.64 -8.07 -8.43
N LEU A 186 -6.95 -9.21 -8.51
CA LEU A 186 -5.88 -9.55 -7.56
C LEU A 186 -4.67 -8.60 -7.62
N GLY A 187 -4.25 -8.15 -8.80
CA GLY A 187 -3.13 -7.20 -8.89
C GLY A 187 -3.47 -5.82 -8.32
N GLN A 188 -4.75 -5.41 -8.39
CA GLN A 188 -5.23 -4.18 -7.75
C GLN A 188 -5.24 -4.30 -6.23
N MET A 189 -5.72 -5.42 -5.69
CA MET A 189 -5.63 -5.73 -4.26
C MET A 189 -4.17 -5.79 -3.79
N TYR A 190 -3.27 -6.37 -4.60
CA TYR A 190 -1.85 -6.40 -4.29
C TYR A 190 -1.23 -5.01 -4.18
N LYS A 191 -1.66 -4.07 -5.04
CA LYS A 191 -1.30 -2.64 -5.00
C LYS A 191 -1.96 -1.86 -3.87
N GLY A 192 -2.88 -2.45 -3.10
CA GLY A 192 -3.60 -1.80 -2.01
C GLY A 192 -4.96 -1.22 -2.40
N HIS A 193 -5.34 -1.27 -3.69
CA HIS A 193 -6.64 -0.79 -4.17
C HIS A 193 -7.73 -1.86 -4.02
N ASN A 194 -8.07 -2.21 -2.78
CA ASN A 194 -8.99 -3.31 -2.49
C ASN A 194 -10.40 -3.08 -3.06
N ALA A 195 -10.94 -1.85 -2.94
CA ALA A 195 -12.25 -1.51 -3.48
C ALA A 195 -12.31 -1.71 -5.00
N LYS A 196 -11.29 -1.24 -5.73
CA LYS A 196 -11.17 -1.45 -7.18
C LYS A 196 -11.08 -2.94 -7.53
N GLY A 197 -10.29 -3.69 -6.77
CA GLY A 197 -10.17 -5.14 -6.93
C GLY A 197 -11.51 -5.86 -6.82
N TRP A 198 -12.31 -5.54 -5.79
CA TRP A 198 -13.64 -6.11 -5.60
C TRP A 198 -14.64 -5.72 -6.69
N VAL A 199 -14.60 -4.48 -7.18
CA VAL A 199 -15.46 -4.04 -8.30
C VAL A 199 -15.13 -4.83 -9.58
N ILE A 200 -13.84 -5.05 -9.86
CA ILE A 200 -13.41 -5.85 -11.02
C ILE A 200 -13.88 -7.30 -10.88
N ILE A 201 -13.64 -7.93 -9.72
CA ILE A 201 -14.08 -9.31 -9.46
C ILE A 201 -15.62 -9.42 -9.59
N GLY A 202 -16.35 -8.52 -8.94
CA GLY A 202 -17.81 -8.51 -8.99
C GLY A 202 -18.35 -8.30 -10.40
N GLY A 203 -17.73 -7.38 -11.16
CA GLY A 203 -18.06 -7.14 -12.57
C GLY A 203 -17.88 -8.38 -13.44
N GLU A 204 -16.75 -9.07 -13.31
CA GLU A 204 -16.47 -10.31 -14.04
C GLU A 204 -17.48 -11.42 -13.69
N VAL A 205 -17.78 -11.62 -12.40
CA VAL A 205 -18.79 -12.59 -11.95
C VAL A 205 -20.15 -12.29 -12.56
N VAL A 206 -20.56 -11.02 -12.62
CA VAL A 206 -21.83 -10.60 -13.24
C VAL A 206 -21.83 -10.90 -14.74
N PHE A 207 -20.75 -10.58 -15.48
CA PHE A 207 -20.70 -10.84 -16.91
C PHE A 207 -20.68 -12.33 -17.24
N ILE A 208 -19.85 -13.11 -16.56
CA ILE A 208 -19.77 -14.56 -16.75
C ILE A 208 -21.11 -15.21 -16.39
N GLY A 209 -21.71 -14.83 -15.25
CA GLY A 209 -23.01 -15.30 -14.82
C GLY A 209 -24.11 -14.96 -15.83
N ALA A 210 -24.12 -13.72 -16.35
CA ALA A 210 -25.07 -13.29 -17.37
C ALA A 210 -24.89 -14.06 -18.69
N ALA A 211 -23.65 -14.37 -19.08
CA ALA A 211 -23.36 -15.17 -20.26
C ALA A 211 -23.88 -16.61 -20.12
N ILE A 212 -23.58 -17.27 -18.99
CA ILE A 212 -24.05 -18.63 -18.70
C ILE A 212 -25.58 -18.69 -18.67
N TYR A 213 -26.22 -17.79 -17.91
CA TYR A 213 -27.67 -17.76 -17.80
C TYR A 213 -28.35 -17.49 -19.16
N SER A 214 -27.80 -16.55 -19.94
CA SER A 214 -28.31 -16.24 -21.28
C SER A 214 -28.13 -17.41 -22.24
N GLN A 215 -27.04 -18.19 -22.11
CA GLN A 215 -26.82 -19.41 -22.89
C GLN A 215 -27.88 -20.47 -22.59
N ILE A 216 -28.19 -20.71 -21.31
CA ILE A 216 -29.23 -21.67 -20.90
C ILE A 216 -30.60 -21.25 -21.47
N ARG A 217 -30.96 -19.97 -21.33
CA ARG A 217 -32.22 -19.44 -21.89
C ARG A 217 -32.27 -19.55 -23.41
N GLN A 218 -31.17 -19.21 -24.08
CA GLN A 218 -31.03 -19.31 -25.53
C GLN A 218 -31.22 -20.75 -26.02
N HIS A 219 -30.65 -21.72 -25.30
CA HIS A 219 -30.80 -23.15 -25.57
C HIS A 219 -32.25 -23.61 -25.39
N ASN A 220 -32.86 -23.34 -24.24
CA ASN A 220 -34.24 -23.77 -23.97
C ASN A 220 -35.23 -23.23 -25.00
N TYR A 221 -35.16 -21.94 -25.34
CA TYR A 221 -36.01 -21.37 -26.39
C TYR A 221 -35.69 -21.90 -27.79
N SER A 222 -34.45 -22.35 -28.03
CA SER A 222 -34.10 -23.01 -29.30
C SER A 222 -34.72 -24.41 -29.39
N ASP A 223 -34.81 -25.13 -28.27
CA ASP A 223 -35.44 -26.45 -28.23
C ASP A 223 -36.95 -26.36 -28.25
N ASP A 224 -37.55 -25.41 -27.51
CA ASP A 224 -38.99 -25.11 -27.61
C ASP A 224 -39.38 -24.77 -29.05
N ALA A 225 -38.53 -24.05 -29.79
CA ALA A 225 -38.78 -23.74 -31.20
C ALA A 225 -38.74 -24.95 -32.13
N LYS A 226 -38.05 -26.04 -31.77
CA LYS A 226 -38.04 -27.30 -32.54
C LYS A 226 -39.31 -28.11 -32.30
N ASN A 227 -39.88 -28.01 -31.11
CA ASN A 227 -41.03 -28.79 -30.67
C ASN A 227 -42.37 -28.04 -30.80
N ALA A 228 -42.34 -26.75 -31.17
CA ALA A 228 -43.53 -25.92 -31.34
C ALA A 228 -44.15 -26.05 -32.73
N SER A 229 -45.45 -25.75 -32.84
CA SER A 229 -46.13 -25.62 -34.12
C SER A 229 -45.61 -24.43 -34.94
N ASP A 230 -45.82 -24.46 -36.26
CA ASP A 230 -45.31 -23.44 -37.20
C ASP A 230 -45.79 -22.02 -36.89
N ALA A 231 -46.95 -21.87 -36.25
CA ALA A 231 -47.48 -20.57 -35.82
C ALA A 231 -46.69 -19.95 -34.65
N VAL A 232 -46.08 -20.76 -33.77
CA VAL A 232 -45.44 -20.30 -32.52
C VAL A 232 -43.92 -20.39 -32.58
N ALA A 233 -43.38 -21.30 -33.40
CA ALA A 233 -41.93 -21.48 -33.59
C ALA A 233 -41.17 -20.17 -33.94
N PRO A 234 -41.68 -19.25 -34.78
CA PRO A 234 -41.00 -17.98 -35.06
C PRO A 234 -40.80 -17.10 -33.81
N SER A 235 -41.76 -17.11 -32.88
CA SER A 235 -41.68 -16.36 -31.62
C SER A 235 -40.57 -16.88 -30.72
N TYR A 236 -40.47 -18.21 -30.57
CA TYR A 236 -39.38 -18.84 -29.81
C TYR A 236 -38.00 -18.60 -30.44
N ARG A 237 -37.89 -18.69 -31.77
CA ARG A 237 -36.64 -18.35 -32.49
C ARG A 237 -36.21 -16.91 -32.25
N SER A 238 -37.16 -15.96 -32.26
CA SER A 238 -36.89 -14.55 -31.97
C SER A 238 -36.39 -14.33 -30.52
N LYS A 239 -37.00 -14.99 -29.54
CA LYS A 239 -36.55 -14.96 -28.14
C LYS A 239 -35.16 -15.58 -27.98
N SER A 240 -34.91 -16.75 -28.58
CA SER A 240 -33.58 -17.39 -28.58
C SER A 240 -32.51 -16.47 -29.15
N LYS A 241 -32.78 -15.82 -30.30
CA LYS A 241 -31.87 -14.84 -30.91
C LYS A 241 -31.59 -13.65 -29.99
N SER A 242 -32.61 -13.17 -29.29
CA SER A 242 -32.46 -12.05 -28.37
C SER A 242 -31.60 -12.43 -27.14
N TRP A 243 -31.73 -13.65 -26.61
CA TRP A 243 -30.87 -14.14 -25.52
C TRP A 243 -29.44 -14.39 -25.97
N ARG A 244 -29.23 -14.82 -27.22
CA ARG A 244 -27.89 -14.85 -27.83
C ARG A 244 -27.23 -13.47 -27.80
N GLN A 245 -27.96 -12.42 -28.17
CA GLN A 245 -27.41 -11.05 -28.13
C GLN A 245 -26.99 -10.64 -26.72
N VAL A 246 -27.78 -10.97 -25.69
CA VAL A 246 -27.42 -10.67 -24.29
C VAL A 246 -26.14 -11.40 -23.89
N ARG A 247 -26.02 -12.69 -24.24
CA ARG A 247 -24.80 -13.49 -24.01
C ARG A 247 -23.59 -12.84 -24.68
N ASP A 248 -23.70 -12.46 -25.95
CA ASP A 248 -22.59 -11.91 -26.72
C ASP A 248 -22.13 -10.56 -26.13
N VAL A 249 -23.06 -9.70 -25.71
CA VAL A 249 -22.73 -8.45 -25.00
C VAL A 249 -22.05 -8.74 -23.66
N ALA A 250 -22.51 -9.75 -22.91
CA ALA A 250 -21.90 -10.11 -21.63
C ALA A 250 -20.46 -10.63 -21.82
N ILE A 251 -20.20 -11.45 -22.83
CA ILE A 251 -18.85 -11.93 -23.18
C ILE A 251 -17.94 -10.76 -23.56
N VAL A 252 -18.43 -9.84 -24.40
CA VAL A 252 -17.66 -8.64 -24.78
C VAL A 252 -17.38 -7.77 -23.55
N GLY A 253 -18.34 -7.62 -22.65
CA GLY A 253 -18.18 -6.91 -21.38
C GLY A 253 -17.09 -7.51 -20.49
N ALA A 254 -17.11 -8.84 -20.29
CA ALA A 254 -16.07 -9.56 -19.56
C ALA A 254 -14.70 -9.36 -20.19
N CYS A 255 -14.57 -9.54 -21.51
CA CYS A 255 -13.30 -9.34 -22.21
C CYS A 255 -12.78 -7.91 -22.05
N GLY A 256 -13.66 -6.91 -22.16
CA GLY A 256 -13.31 -5.50 -21.98
C GLY A 256 -12.84 -5.18 -20.56
N LEU A 257 -13.55 -5.68 -19.54
CA LEU A 257 -13.18 -5.50 -18.13
C LEU A 257 -11.86 -6.20 -17.81
N TYR A 258 -11.62 -7.37 -18.37
CA TYR A 258 -10.36 -8.11 -18.20
C TYR A 258 -9.16 -7.35 -18.76
N VAL A 259 -9.27 -6.85 -19.99
CA VAL A 259 -8.21 -6.04 -20.63
C VAL A 259 -7.96 -4.76 -19.82
N TYR A 260 -9.02 -4.10 -19.36
CA TYR A 260 -8.90 -2.94 -18.47
C TYR A 260 -8.13 -3.28 -17.19
N ASN A 261 -8.46 -4.38 -16.52
CA ASN A 261 -7.78 -4.84 -15.31
C ASN A 261 -6.27 -5.06 -15.53
N LEU A 262 -5.86 -5.62 -16.69
CA LEU A 262 -4.45 -5.81 -17.03
C LEU A 262 -3.74 -4.48 -17.28
N LEU A 263 -4.34 -3.57 -18.06
CA LEU A 263 -3.76 -2.27 -18.38
C LEU A 263 -3.62 -1.40 -17.13
N ASP A 264 -4.66 -1.35 -16.31
CA ASP A 264 -4.61 -0.59 -15.06
C ASP A 264 -3.57 -1.18 -14.10
N ALA A 265 -3.45 -2.50 -14.02
CA ALA A 265 -2.40 -3.13 -13.21
C ALA A 265 -0.98 -2.92 -13.75
N ALA A 266 -0.81 -2.70 -15.05
CA ALA A 266 0.49 -2.35 -15.62
C ALA A 266 0.87 -0.88 -15.35
N LEU A 267 -0.09 0.03 -15.47
CA LEU A 267 0.17 1.48 -15.54
C LEU A 267 -0.09 2.22 -14.22
N SER A 268 -0.98 1.72 -13.36
CA SER A 268 -1.38 2.43 -12.15
C SER A 268 -0.27 2.42 -11.09
N LYS A 269 -0.12 3.55 -10.39
CA LYS A 269 0.65 3.60 -9.14
C LYS A 269 -0.17 2.98 -8.02
N GLY A 270 0.44 2.18 -7.15
CA GLY A 270 -0.24 1.61 -5.99
C GLY A 270 -0.08 2.45 -4.73
N ALA A 271 -0.53 1.90 -3.60
CA ALA A 271 -0.35 2.46 -2.27
C ALA A 271 1.12 2.76 -1.96
N ARG A 272 1.38 3.88 -1.28
CA ARG A 272 2.73 4.28 -0.86
C ARG A 272 3.35 3.18 0.00
N GLN A 273 4.61 2.85 -0.26
CA GLN A 273 5.41 1.93 0.55
C GLN A 273 6.71 2.59 0.99
N VAL A 274 7.13 2.27 2.20
CA VAL A 274 8.45 2.59 2.72
C VAL A 274 9.44 1.59 2.13
N VAL A 275 10.52 2.11 1.55
CA VAL A 275 11.64 1.35 1.02
C VAL A 275 12.82 1.58 1.95
N VAL A 276 13.28 0.49 2.56
CA VAL A 276 14.46 0.47 3.41
C VAL A 276 15.68 0.43 2.50
N ASN A 277 16.40 1.55 2.43
CA ASN A 277 17.70 1.59 1.80
C ASN A 277 18.72 1.22 2.85
N LYS A 278 19.33 0.06 2.68
CA LYS A 278 20.41 -0.38 3.57
C LYS A 278 21.42 0.75 3.68
N ALA A 279 21.70 1.18 4.92
CA ALA A 279 22.76 2.14 5.18
C ALA A 279 23.97 1.64 4.41
N SER A 280 24.46 2.43 3.45
CA SER A 280 25.35 1.91 2.41
C SER A 280 26.51 1.20 3.08
N GLY A 281 26.54 -0.14 2.97
CA GLY A 281 27.67 -0.90 3.42
C GLY A 281 28.93 -0.31 2.78
N THR A 282 30.01 -0.36 3.55
CA THR A 282 31.40 -0.05 3.17
C THR A 282 31.53 0.54 1.76
N ARG A 283 31.50 1.87 1.65
CA ARG A 283 31.72 2.52 0.34
C ARG A 283 33.20 2.46 0.03
N LEU A 284 33.55 1.72 -1.01
CA LEU A 284 34.86 1.73 -1.61
C LEU A 284 34.86 2.78 -2.73
N ALA A 285 35.57 3.87 -2.53
CA ALA A 285 35.81 4.87 -3.56
C ALA A 285 37.28 4.82 -3.97
N LEU A 286 37.52 4.89 -5.27
CA LEU A 286 38.84 4.97 -5.87
C LEU A 286 38.96 6.36 -6.52
N SER A 287 39.93 7.15 -6.10
CA SER A 287 40.22 8.45 -6.71
C SER A 287 41.67 8.51 -7.17
N PRO A 288 41.96 9.14 -8.33
CA PRO A 288 43.33 9.38 -8.73
C PRO A 288 44.00 10.32 -7.72
N SER A 289 45.23 9.99 -7.34
CA SER A 289 46.06 10.79 -6.45
C SER A 289 47.49 10.84 -6.96
N VAL A 290 48.31 11.69 -6.36
CA VAL A 290 49.74 11.77 -6.66
C VAL A 290 50.47 11.48 -5.35
N MET A 291 51.29 10.44 -5.36
CA MET A 291 52.13 10.12 -4.22
C MET A 291 53.45 10.87 -4.38
N ALA A 292 53.77 11.74 -3.43
CA ALA A 292 55.04 12.46 -3.37
C ALA A 292 55.82 11.94 -2.15
N ASP A 293 56.90 11.21 -2.41
CA ASP A 293 57.90 10.86 -1.41
C ASP A 293 58.96 11.98 -1.41
N PRO A 294 59.41 12.50 -0.25
CA PRO A 294 60.49 13.49 -0.19
C PRO A 294 61.80 13.07 -0.87
N MET A 295 61.98 11.79 -1.23
CA MET A 295 63.15 11.30 -1.96
C MET A 295 62.86 10.84 -3.41
N ALA A 296 61.64 10.97 -3.94
CA ALA A 296 61.30 10.51 -5.30
C ALA A 296 60.42 11.49 -6.10
N SER A 297 60.47 11.39 -7.43
CA SER A 297 59.60 12.16 -8.33
C SER A 297 58.12 11.79 -8.15
N PRO A 298 57.19 12.75 -8.21
CA PRO A 298 55.76 12.49 -8.01
C PRO A 298 55.25 11.49 -9.05
N ALA A 299 54.61 10.42 -8.56
CA ALA A 299 54.07 9.35 -9.40
C ALA A 299 52.54 9.31 -9.33
N PRO A 300 51.85 8.97 -10.43
CA PRO A 300 50.41 8.76 -10.41
C PRO A 300 50.08 7.58 -9.49
N ALA A 301 49.11 7.78 -8.62
CA ALA A 301 48.62 6.82 -7.65
C ALA A 301 47.09 6.75 -7.68
N VAL A 302 46.55 5.75 -7.00
CA VAL A 302 45.11 5.61 -6.76
C VAL A 302 44.92 5.56 -5.26
N THR A 303 44.19 6.51 -4.72
CA THR A 303 43.76 6.48 -3.33
C THR A 303 42.48 5.67 -3.25
N MET A 304 42.52 4.65 -2.39
CA MET A 304 41.32 3.91 -1.99
C MET A 304 40.83 4.51 -0.68
N SER A 305 39.63 5.08 -0.68
CA SER A 305 38.93 5.44 0.55
C SER A 305 37.85 4.41 0.84
N LEU A 306 37.86 3.96 2.09
CA LEU A 306 36.91 3.00 2.63
C LEU A 306 36.12 3.73 3.72
N THR A 307 34.82 3.96 3.48
CA THR A 307 33.94 4.60 4.47
C THR A 307 33.05 3.52 5.07
N PHE A 308 33.19 3.31 6.38
CA PHE A 308 32.36 2.43 7.19
C PHE A 308 31.19 3.20 7.80
#